data_AF-A0A7Y9N3X1-F1
#
_entry.id   AF-A0A7Y9N3X1-F1
#
_cell.length_a   1.000
_cell.length_b   1.000
_cell.length_c   1.000
_cell.angle_alpha   90.00
_cell.angle_beta   90.00
_cell.angle_gamma   90.00
#
_symmetry.space_group_name_H-M   'P 1'
#
loop_
_entity.id
_entity.type
_entity.pdbx_description
1 polymer ?
#
loop_
_entity_poly.entity_id
_entity_poly.type
_entity_poly.pdbx_seq_one_letter_code
_entity_poly.pdbx_strand_id
1 'polypeptide(L)'
;MPSPIRSLAPTLAPAALLAALIAPLLALAPAATAASPAAPAPLQQLRIYEIPRANERVFHDRFRDHALRIMARHGFAVRSIWRSEQEGKVEFVYLIDWPDAATMKAAWAAFMADPEWAAIKKETGARHGRFVDAISDRTLEPLPWSPDRAGAGG
;
A
#
# COMPACT_ATOMS: atom_id res chain seq x y z
N MET A 1 -68.25 -32.74 -4.99
CA MET A 1 -69.63 -32.17 -4.94
C MET A 1 -70.54 -33.26 -4.40
N PRO A 2 -71.43 -32.99 -3.42
CA PRO A 2 -72.39 -31.87 -3.40
C PRO A 2 -72.29 -30.91 -2.18
N SER A 3 -72.93 -29.75 -2.35
CA SER A 3 -73.06 -28.56 -1.48
C SER A 3 -73.95 -28.81 -0.22
N PRO A 4 -74.21 -27.87 0.74
CA PRO A 4 -74.72 -26.50 0.51
C PRO A 4 -74.27 -25.37 1.48
N ILE A 5 -74.75 -24.16 1.15
CA ILE A 5 -74.58 -22.84 1.79
C ILE A 5 -75.70 -22.58 2.83
N ARG A 6 -75.36 -21.91 3.94
CA ARG A 6 -76.14 -20.89 4.72
C ARG A 6 -75.49 -20.75 6.12
N SER A 7 -75.57 -19.69 6.91
CA SER A 7 -75.86 -18.25 6.84
C SER A 7 -75.87 -17.75 8.31
N LEU A 8 -75.77 -16.43 8.52
CA LEU A 8 -76.02 -15.63 9.74
C LEU A 8 -74.87 -15.45 10.77
N ALA A 9 -74.36 -14.21 10.82
CA ALA A 9 -73.85 -13.51 12.00
C ALA A 9 -75.02 -13.11 12.95
N PRO A 10 -74.88 -12.35 14.06
CA PRO A 10 -73.70 -11.80 14.77
C PRO A 10 -73.77 -11.98 16.31
N THR A 11 -72.72 -11.68 17.08
CA THR A 11 -72.88 -11.14 18.46
C THR A 11 -71.61 -10.42 18.93
N LEU A 12 -71.79 -9.25 19.52
CA LEU A 12 -70.75 -8.32 19.98
C LEU A 12 -70.72 -8.25 21.52
N ALA A 13 -69.50 -8.04 22.05
CA ALA A 13 -69.12 -7.40 23.32
C ALA A 13 -69.17 -8.24 24.63
N PRO A 14 -68.51 -7.83 25.75
CA PRO A 14 -67.43 -6.83 25.93
C PRO A 14 -66.21 -7.31 26.78
N ALA A 15 -65.12 -6.55 26.69
CA ALA A 15 -64.15 -6.14 27.73
C ALA A 15 -63.69 -7.13 28.84
N ALA A 16 -62.37 -7.35 28.91
CA ALA A 16 -61.63 -7.23 30.17
C ALA A 16 -60.13 -7.00 29.91
N LEU A 17 -59.63 -5.88 30.44
CA LEU A 17 -58.21 -5.54 30.62
C LEU A 17 -57.43 -6.70 31.26
N LEU A 18 -56.19 -6.93 30.84
CA LEU A 18 -55.04 -6.91 31.75
C LEU A 18 -53.71 -6.88 30.98
N ALA A 19 -52.87 -5.97 31.43
CA ALA A 19 -51.61 -5.54 30.87
C ALA A 19 -50.51 -6.60 30.95
N ALA A 20 -49.64 -6.62 29.93
CA ALA A 20 -48.20 -6.80 30.10
C ALA A 20 -47.49 -6.40 28.79
N LEU A 21 -47.29 -5.09 28.60
CA LEU A 21 -46.28 -4.60 27.66
C LEU A 21 -44.91 -4.96 28.25
N ILE A 22 -44.30 -6.05 27.78
CA ILE A 22 -42.88 -6.28 27.96
C ILE A 22 -42.19 -5.34 26.97
N ALA A 23 -41.82 -4.14 27.43
CA ALA A 23 -40.92 -3.28 26.68
C ALA A 23 -39.58 -4.02 26.52
N PRO A 24 -39.03 -4.18 25.30
CA PRO A 24 -37.65 -4.58 25.19
C PRO A 24 -36.82 -3.39 25.67
N LEU A 25 -36.20 -3.54 26.85
CA LEU A 25 -35.14 -2.65 27.29
C LEU A 25 -34.01 -2.81 26.27
N LEU A 26 -33.97 -1.91 25.29
CA LEU A 26 -32.91 -1.83 24.30
C LEU A 26 -31.63 -1.50 25.08
N ALA A 27 -30.87 -2.53 25.43
CA ALA A 27 -29.56 -2.37 26.05
C ALA A 27 -28.72 -1.57 25.06
N LEU A 28 -28.46 -0.31 25.40
CA LEU A 28 -27.51 0.53 24.71
C LEU A 28 -26.14 -0.09 24.94
N ALA A 29 -25.76 -1.05 24.10
CA ALA A 29 -24.40 -1.55 24.07
C ALA A 29 -23.50 -0.34 23.81
N PRO A 30 -22.42 -0.12 24.59
CA PRO A 30 -21.45 0.88 24.23
C PRO A 30 -20.97 0.53 22.83
N ALA A 31 -21.15 1.44 21.87
CA ALA A 31 -20.50 1.33 20.59
C ALA A 31 -19.02 1.16 20.91
N ALA A 32 -18.49 -0.04 20.67
CA ALA A 32 -17.06 -0.24 20.68
C ALA A 32 -16.52 0.78 19.70
N THR A 33 -15.80 1.78 20.21
CA THR A 33 -15.09 2.71 19.35
C THR A 33 -14.13 1.81 18.58
N ALA A 34 -14.45 1.54 17.32
CA ALA A 34 -13.51 0.89 16.44
C ALA A 34 -12.35 1.88 16.39
N ALA A 35 -11.25 1.53 17.06
CA ALA A 35 -10.03 2.30 16.95
C ALA A 35 -9.80 2.49 15.45
N SER A 36 -9.80 3.74 14.98
CA SER A 36 -9.45 4.04 13.60
C SER A 36 -8.19 3.26 13.28
N PRO A 37 -8.10 2.54 12.15
CA PRO A 37 -6.85 1.89 11.78
C PRO A 37 -5.77 2.96 11.88
N ALA A 38 -4.79 2.71 12.74
CA ALA A 38 -3.69 3.64 12.93
C ALA A 38 -3.19 4.01 11.53
N ALA A 39 -3.06 5.31 11.27
CA ALA A 39 -2.55 5.78 9.99
C ALA A 39 -1.28 4.99 9.69
N PRO A 40 -1.16 4.41 8.48
CA PRO A 40 -0.12 3.44 8.26
C PRO A 40 1.25 4.08 8.45
N ALA A 41 2.16 3.35 9.10
CA ALA A 41 3.42 3.91 9.53
C ALA A 41 4.32 4.21 8.33
N PRO A 42 4.95 5.41 8.29
CA PRO A 42 5.87 5.76 7.23
C PRO A 42 7.08 4.81 7.25
N LEU A 43 7.38 4.20 6.10
CA LEU A 43 8.54 3.32 5.94
C LEU A 43 9.55 3.96 4.97
N GLN A 44 10.75 3.43 5.01
CA GLN A 44 11.76 3.68 4.00
C GLN A 44 12.08 2.38 3.26
N GLN A 45 12.56 2.47 2.03
CA GLN A 45 13.00 1.32 1.26
C GLN A 45 14.43 1.57 0.76
N LEU A 46 15.36 0.73 1.20
CA LEU A 46 16.74 0.74 0.73
C LEU A 46 16.88 -0.27 -0.41
N ARG A 47 17.43 0.20 -1.54
CA ARG A 47 17.72 -0.66 -2.68
C ARG A 47 19.18 -0.55 -3.06
N ILE A 48 19.83 -1.70 -3.20
CA ILE A 48 21.25 -1.82 -3.55
C ILE A 48 21.34 -2.66 -4.80
N TYR A 49 21.99 -2.13 -5.82
CA TYR A 49 22.20 -2.77 -7.11
C TYR A 49 23.69 -3.04 -7.27
N GLU A 50 24.09 -4.30 -7.34
CA GLU A 50 25.43 -4.66 -7.80
C GLU A 50 25.47 -4.52 -9.32
N ILE A 51 26.38 -3.69 -9.83
CA ILE A 51 26.46 -3.36 -11.26
C ILE A 51 27.81 -3.82 -11.79
N PRO A 52 27.86 -4.49 -12.96
CA PRO A 52 29.12 -4.74 -13.63
C PRO A 52 29.86 -3.44 -13.88
N ARG A 53 31.14 -3.35 -13.53
CA ARG A 53 31.92 -2.10 -13.67
C ARG A 53 31.91 -1.54 -15.11
N ALA A 54 31.89 -2.42 -16.11
CA ALA A 54 31.75 -2.03 -17.52
C ALA A 54 30.44 -1.29 -17.85
N ASN A 55 29.39 -1.52 -17.05
CA ASN A 55 28.05 -0.97 -17.21
C ASN A 55 27.72 0.15 -16.20
N GLU A 56 28.63 0.54 -15.31
CA GLU A 56 28.41 1.57 -14.28
C GLU A 56 27.87 2.88 -14.87
N ARG A 57 28.58 3.46 -15.85
CA ARG A 57 28.20 4.73 -16.47
C ARG A 57 26.81 4.67 -17.12
N VAL A 58 26.56 3.64 -17.93
CA VAL A 58 25.27 3.50 -18.63
C VAL A 58 24.12 3.24 -17.65
N PHE A 59 24.38 2.56 -16.53
CA PHE A 59 23.39 2.39 -15.48
C PHE A 59 23.01 3.73 -14.84
N HIS A 60 24.01 4.52 -14.47
CA HIS A 60 23.80 5.85 -13.89
C HIS A 60 23.04 6.78 -14.85
N ASP A 61 23.46 6.83 -16.12
CA ASP A 61 22.78 7.64 -17.14
C ASP A 61 21.32 7.21 -17.30
N ARG A 62 21.05 5.89 -17.42
CA ARG A 62 19.67 5.37 -17.52
C ARG A 62 18.83 5.73 -16.30
N PHE A 63 19.41 5.66 -15.10
CA PHE A 63 18.69 5.98 -13.88
C PHE A 63 18.36 7.47 -13.79
N ARG A 64 19.35 8.33 -14.08
CA ARG A 64 19.22 9.79 -14.09
C ARG A 64 18.21 10.27 -15.13
N ASP A 65 18.36 9.83 -16.37
CA ASP A 65 17.64 10.42 -17.51
C ASP A 65 16.23 9.84 -17.70
N HIS A 66 16.00 8.65 -17.14
CA HIS A 66 14.75 7.94 -17.33
C HIS A 66 14.10 7.49 -16.03
N ALA A 67 14.77 6.62 -15.26
CA ALA A 67 14.13 5.95 -14.14
C ALA A 67 13.57 6.95 -13.12
N LEU A 68 14.35 7.99 -12.75
CA LEU A 68 13.92 9.00 -11.78
C LEU A 68 12.64 9.73 -12.20
N ARG A 69 12.57 10.21 -13.44
CA ARG A 69 11.38 10.91 -13.94
C ARG A 69 10.16 9.99 -13.97
N ILE A 70 10.33 8.74 -14.42
CA ILE A 70 9.23 7.77 -14.50
C ILE A 70 8.77 7.40 -13.09
N MET A 71 9.70 7.11 -12.18
CA MET A 71 9.43 6.85 -10.76
C MET A 71 8.66 8.00 -10.11
N ALA A 72 9.06 9.26 -10.35
CA ALA A 72 8.35 10.42 -9.82
C ALA A 72 6.88 10.46 -10.26
N ARG A 73 6.56 10.08 -11.52
CA ARG A 73 5.16 9.99 -11.99
C ARG A 73 4.34 8.92 -11.26
N HIS A 74 4.98 7.88 -10.73
CA HIS A 74 4.36 6.79 -9.97
C HIS A 74 4.40 7.02 -8.45
N GLY A 75 4.73 8.22 -7.99
CA GLY A 75 4.68 8.59 -6.57
C GLY A 75 5.88 8.16 -5.73
N PHE A 76 7.00 7.80 -6.36
CA PHE A 76 8.23 7.49 -5.64
C PHE A 76 8.87 8.75 -5.07
N ALA A 77 9.07 8.79 -3.76
CA ALA A 77 9.83 9.83 -3.08
C ALA A 77 11.28 9.36 -2.85
N VAL A 78 12.13 9.45 -3.87
CA VAL A 78 13.56 9.11 -3.73
C VAL A 78 14.23 10.15 -2.82
N ARG A 79 14.66 9.73 -1.62
CA ARG A 79 15.33 10.62 -0.66
C ARG A 79 16.75 10.94 -1.11
N SER A 80 17.52 9.90 -1.44
CA SER A 80 18.95 10.02 -1.71
C SER A 80 19.45 8.84 -2.56
N ILE A 81 20.56 9.08 -3.26
CA ILE A 81 21.23 8.13 -4.14
C ILE A 81 22.73 8.22 -3.89
N TRP A 82 23.41 7.08 -3.90
CA TRP A 82 24.85 6.97 -3.71
C TRP A 82 25.45 5.95 -4.67
N ARG A 83 26.74 6.14 -4.95
CA ARG A 83 27.63 5.14 -5.52
C ARG A 83 28.47 4.57 -4.39
N SER A 84 28.55 3.25 -4.30
CA SER A 84 29.34 2.52 -3.31
C SER A 84 30.26 1.50 -4.01
N GLU A 85 31.24 1.01 -3.30
CA GLU A 85 32.08 -0.11 -3.73
C GLU A 85 32.37 -1.00 -2.51
N GLN A 86 31.87 -2.23 -2.54
CA GLN A 86 32.02 -3.20 -1.45
C GLN A 86 32.62 -4.49 -2.00
N GLU A 87 33.72 -4.96 -1.40
CA GLU A 87 34.40 -6.21 -1.80
C GLU A 87 34.74 -6.27 -3.30
N GLY A 88 35.12 -5.12 -3.88
CA GLY A 88 35.45 -4.99 -5.30
C GLY A 88 34.23 -4.95 -6.25
N LYS A 89 33.01 -4.93 -5.71
CA LYS A 89 31.77 -4.79 -6.47
C LYS A 89 31.30 -3.35 -6.46
N VAL A 90 30.98 -2.82 -7.64
CA VAL A 90 30.37 -1.49 -7.78
C VAL A 90 28.89 -1.57 -7.43
N GLU A 91 28.44 -0.67 -6.58
CA GLU A 91 27.06 -0.62 -6.11
C GLU A 91 26.40 0.72 -6.41
N PHE A 92 25.13 0.66 -6.82
CA PHE A 92 24.25 1.80 -6.85
C PHE A 92 23.19 1.65 -5.76
N VAL A 93 23.20 2.59 -4.82
CA VAL A 93 22.40 2.53 -3.59
C VAL A 93 21.43 3.70 -3.58
N TYR A 94 20.17 3.47 -3.27
CA TYR A 94 19.21 4.56 -3.10
C TYR A 94 18.15 4.23 -2.07
N LEU A 95 17.64 5.29 -1.45
CA LEU A 95 16.66 5.25 -0.38
C LEU A 95 15.38 5.94 -0.83
N ILE A 96 14.23 5.29 -0.63
CA ILE A 96 12.91 5.81 -0.98
C ILE A 96 12.09 5.97 0.30
N ASP A 97 11.33 7.06 0.39
CA ASP A 97 10.26 7.22 1.37
C ASP A 97 8.93 6.69 0.85
N TRP A 98 8.20 6.01 1.71
CA TRP A 98 6.83 5.63 1.45
C TRP A 98 5.92 6.01 2.61
N PRO A 99 4.67 6.43 2.33
CA PRO A 99 3.65 6.60 3.35
C PRO A 99 3.35 5.28 4.05
N ASP A 100 3.27 4.19 3.28
CA ASP A 100 2.91 2.86 3.75
C ASP A 100 3.25 1.75 2.76
N ALA A 101 3.21 0.50 3.22
CA ALA A 101 3.62 -0.66 2.44
C ALA A 101 2.65 -0.98 1.28
N ALA A 102 1.38 -0.61 1.37
CA ALA A 102 0.41 -0.81 0.29
C ALA A 102 0.69 0.18 -0.85
N THR A 103 0.94 1.46 -0.52
CA THR A 103 1.38 2.49 -1.46
C THR A 103 2.67 2.09 -2.17
N MET A 104 3.68 1.62 -1.43
CA MET A 104 4.92 1.08 -2.00
C MET A 104 4.66 -0.01 -3.04
N LYS A 105 3.85 -1.03 -2.69
CA LYS A 105 3.54 -2.16 -3.58
C LYS A 105 2.80 -1.71 -4.83
N ALA A 106 1.82 -0.82 -4.68
CA ALA A 106 1.05 -0.29 -5.80
C ALA A 106 1.93 0.53 -6.76
N ALA A 107 2.78 1.41 -6.23
CA ALA A 107 3.69 2.22 -7.02
C ALA A 107 4.72 1.37 -7.79
N TRP A 108 5.30 0.35 -7.17
CA TRP A 108 6.19 -0.59 -7.87
C TRP A 108 5.48 -1.38 -8.97
N ALA A 109 4.26 -1.86 -8.72
CA ALA A 109 3.48 -2.56 -9.72
C ALA A 109 3.18 -1.66 -10.94
N ALA A 110 2.76 -0.41 -10.69
CA ALA A 110 2.52 0.57 -11.74
C ALA A 110 3.79 0.92 -12.53
N PHE A 111 4.91 1.16 -11.83
CA PHE A 111 6.20 1.44 -12.48
C PHE A 111 6.67 0.28 -13.36
N MET A 112 6.53 -0.95 -12.90
CA MET A 112 6.93 -2.13 -13.69
C MET A 112 6.03 -2.40 -14.89
N ALA A 113 4.78 -1.94 -14.84
CA ALA A 113 3.83 -1.98 -15.96
C ALA A 113 3.95 -0.77 -16.91
N ASP A 114 4.76 0.24 -16.58
CA ASP A 114 4.91 1.45 -17.40
C ASP A 114 5.52 1.09 -18.78
N PRO A 115 4.85 1.42 -19.89
CA PRO A 115 5.30 1.03 -21.23
C PRO A 115 6.58 1.77 -21.64
N GLU A 116 6.80 2.99 -21.17
CA GLU A 116 8.04 3.73 -21.42
C GLU A 116 9.21 3.03 -20.72
N TRP A 117 9.00 2.60 -19.47
CA TRP A 117 10.01 1.85 -18.72
C TRP A 117 10.33 0.50 -19.36
N ALA A 118 9.31 -0.23 -19.82
CA ALA A 118 9.48 -1.49 -20.53
C ALA A 118 10.31 -1.32 -21.82
N ALA A 119 10.04 -0.27 -22.61
CA ALA A 119 10.79 0.04 -23.82
C ALA A 119 12.27 0.35 -23.52
N ILE A 120 12.53 1.19 -22.51
CA ILE A 120 13.89 1.58 -22.10
C ILE A 120 14.67 0.37 -21.58
N LYS A 121 14.05 -0.50 -20.78
CA LYS A 121 14.68 -1.75 -20.33
C LYS A 121 15.05 -2.66 -21.50
N LYS A 122 14.15 -2.80 -22.48
CA LYS A 122 14.39 -3.60 -23.68
C LYS A 122 15.55 -3.04 -24.51
N GLU A 123 15.53 -1.74 -24.81
CA GLU A 123 16.57 -1.07 -25.59
C GLU A 123 17.94 -1.15 -24.91
N THR A 124 18.00 -0.82 -23.63
CA THR A 124 19.27 -0.83 -22.88
C THR A 124 19.82 -2.25 -22.69
N GLY A 125 18.95 -3.23 -22.43
CA GLY A 125 19.35 -4.64 -22.35
C GLY A 125 19.88 -5.19 -23.67
N ALA A 126 19.26 -4.84 -24.80
CA ALA A 126 19.73 -5.28 -26.12
C ALA A 126 21.13 -4.73 -26.48
N ARG A 127 21.47 -3.52 -26.00
CA ARG A 127 22.76 -2.89 -26.29
C ARG A 127 23.90 -3.31 -25.35
N HIS A 128 23.60 -3.55 -24.07
CA HIS A 128 24.63 -3.67 -23.02
C HIS A 128 24.62 -5.02 -22.28
N GLY A 129 23.72 -5.94 -22.66
CA GLY A 129 23.67 -7.29 -22.09
C GLY A 129 23.31 -7.30 -20.61
N ARG A 130 24.08 -8.02 -19.78
CA ARG A 130 23.83 -8.15 -18.34
C ARG A 130 24.12 -6.82 -17.64
N PHE A 131 23.08 -6.20 -17.12
CA PHE A 131 23.12 -4.80 -16.68
C PHE A 131 23.17 -4.62 -15.15
N VAL A 132 22.78 -5.66 -14.42
CA VAL A 132 22.73 -5.74 -12.95
C VAL A 132 23.09 -7.17 -12.59
N ASP A 133 24.02 -7.34 -11.65
CA ASP A 133 24.45 -8.66 -11.17
C ASP A 133 23.54 -9.15 -10.04
N ALA A 134 23.17 -8.26 -9.11
CA ALA A 134 22.29 -8.56 -7.99
C ALA A 134 21.49 -7.34 -7.54
N ILE A 135 20.34 -7.58 -6.91
CA ILE A 135 19.52 -6.54 -6.29
C ILE A 135 19.20 -6.98 -4.86
N SER A 136 19.54 -6.14 -3.88
CA SER A 136 19.03 -6.25 -2.51
C SER A 136 17.95 -5.20 -2.28
N ASP A 137 16.84 -5.64 -1.70
CA ASP A 137 15.67 -4.80 -1.39
C ASP A 137 15.30 -4.96 0.08
N ARG A 138 15.24 -3.86 0.83
CA ARG A 138 14.97 -3.87 2.27
C ARG A 138 13.95 -2.80 2.60
N THR A 139 12.85 -3.22 3.23
CA THR A 139 11.93 -2.30 3.90
C THR A 139 12.50 -1.98 5.29
N LEU A 140 12.53 -0.69 5.62
CA LEU A 140 13.09 -0.15 6.85
C LEU A 140 11.99 0.59 7.60
N GLU A 141 11.77 0.20 8.85
CA GLU A 141 10.90 0.91 9.78
C GLU A 141 11.76 1.91 10.57
N PRO A 142 11.54 3.23 10.42
CA PRO A 142 12.29 4.22 11.16
C PRO A 142 11.97 4.14 12.65
N LEU A 143 13.00 4.22 13.49
CA LEU A 143 12.83 4.24 14.95
C LEU A 143 12.44 5.65 15.42
N PRO A 144 11.71 5.79 16.55
CA PRO A 144 11.25 7.09 17.04
C PRO A 144 12.37 8.11 17.31
N TRP A 145 13.59 7.65 17.61
CA TRP A 145 14.75 8.50 17.89
C TRP A 145 15.67 8.73 16.68
N SER A 146 15.25 8.34 15.47
CA SER A 146 16.00 8.67 14.24
C SER A 146 16.06 10.19 14.04
N PRO A 147 17.25 10.82 13.84
CA PRO A 147 17.38 12.28 13.78
C PRO A 147 16.48 12.99 12.76
N ASP A 148 16.28 12.37 11.60
CA ASP A 148 15.42 12.82 10.50
C ASP A 148 13.92 12.71 10.81
N ARG A 149 13.54 12.09 11.94
CA ARG A 149 12.18 12.05 12.48
C ARG A 149 12.03 12.64 13.88
N ALA A 150 13.14 12.84 14.60
CA ALA A 150 13.18 13.39 15.95
C ALA A 150 12.69 14.85 16.05
N GLY A 151 12.50 15.55 14.92
CA GLY A 151 11.95 16.91 14.86
C GLY A 151 10.41 17.02 14.92
N ALA A 152 9.68 15.91 14.99
CA ALA A 152 8.21 15.92 15.03
C ALA A 152 7.59 15.93 16.45
N GLY A 153 8.42 16.03 17.49
CA GLY A 153 8.00 15.90 18.89
C GLY A 153 8.68 16.86 19.87
N GLY A 154 8.98 18.08 19.42
CA GLY A 154 9.44 19.20 20.26
C GLY A 154 8.36 20.23 20.48
#